data_AF-A0A959Z479-F1
#
_entry.id   AF-A0A959Z479-F1
#
_cell.length_a   1.000
_cell.length_b   1.000
_cell.length_c   1.000
_cell.angle_alpha   90.00
_cell.angle_beta   90.00
_cell.angle_gamma   90.00
#
_symmetry.space_group_name_H-M   'P 1'
#
loop_
_entity.id
_entity.type
_entity.pdbx_description
1 polymer ?
#
loop_
_entity_poly.entity_id
_entity_poly.type
_entity_poly.pdbx_seq_one_letter_code
_entity_poly.pdbx_strand_id
1 'polypeptide(L)'
;WPGGGLSVTLVVLTAIVAGAALVLFLSPGLFRQLLLLVPFLRKLGEASGILSRYARHELVVVLLLSLLRYVVFTVQFVLMLLAFDAGLRLGDALLAVPLIYLVTTLVPTVMLTELGVRGSVSLAVLGALGGVASGILLAAFTVWLVNLVLPAVAGSVVLLVVRIRTRRA
;
A
#
# COMPACT_ATOMS: atom_id res chain seq x y z
N TRP A 1 -7.86 0.03 30.43
CA TRP A 1 -8.34 -0.82 29.33
C TRP A 1 -7.18 -1.68 28.80
N PRO A 2 -7.38 -2.96 28.46
CA PRO A 2 -6.34 -3.99 28.30
C PRO A 2 -5.52 -3.86 26.99
N GLY A 3 -5.04 -2.65 26.67
CA GLY A 3 -4.61 -2.25 25.32
C GLY A 3 -3.09 -2.24 25.04
N GLY A 4 -2.26 -2.70 25.97
CA GLY A 4 -0.80 -2.76 25.74
C GLY A 4 -0.36 -3.93 24.86
N GLY A 5 -1.08 -5.07 24.92
CA GLY A 5 -0.70 -6.27 24.18
C GLY A 5 -0.90 -6.14 22.68
N LEU A 6 -2.07 -5.65 22.25
CA LEU A 6 -2.42 -5.56 20.82
C LEU A 6 -1.53 -4.57 20.05
N SER A 7 -1.23 -3.42 20.65
CA SER A 7 -0.31 -2.44 20.06
C SER A 7 1.10 -3.02 19.90
N VAL A 8 1.61 -3.73 20.92
CA VAL A 8 2.91 -4.41 20.86
C VAL A 8 2.92 -5.54 19.82
N THR A 9 1.87 -6.37 19.76
CA THR A 9 1.78 -7.44 18.74
C THR A 9 1.78 -6.88 17.32
N LEU A 10 1.09 -5.76 17.07
CA LEU A 10 1.10 -5.10 15.77
C LEU A 10 2.47 -4.50 15.43
N VAL A 11 3.15 -3.87 16.40
CA VAL A 11 4.53 -3.37 16.20
C VAL A 11 5.46 -4.51 15.80
N VAL A 12 5.39 -5.62 16.53
CA VAL A 12 6.22 -6.80 16.28
C VAL A 12 5.91 -7.40 14.90
N LEU A 13 4.62 -7.54 14.55
CA LEU A 13 4.20 -8.05 13.24
C LEU A 13 4.68 -7.14 12.10
N THR A 14 4.46 -5.84 12.20
CA THR A 14 4.89 -4.86 11.19
C THR A 14 6.41 -4.85 11.04
N ALA A 15 7.16 -4.90 12.14
CA ALA A 15 8.62 -4.95 12.12
C ALA A 15 9.15 -6.23 11.48
N ILE A 16 8.54 -7.39 11.77
CA ILE A 16 8.92 -8.68 11.16
C ILE A 16 8.68 -8.65 9.65
N VAL A 17 7.50 -8.21 9.20
CA VAL A 17 7.19 -8.23 7.77
C VAL A 17 8.03 -7.19 7.01
N ALA A 18 8.22 -5.99 7.56
CA ALA A 18 9.07 -4.98 6.96
C ALA A 18 10.54 -5.44 6.88
N GLY A 19 11.06 -6.08 7.93
CA GLY A 19 12.40 -6.65 7.96
C GLY A 19 12.57 -7.77 6.93
N ALA A 20 11.62 -8.71 6.85
CA ALA A 20 11.64 -9.79 5.86
C ALA A 20 11.58 -9.26 4.42
N ALA A 21 10.73 -8.26 4.15
CA ALA A 21 10.63 -7.61 2.84
C ALA A 21 11.94 -6.89 2.47
N LEU A 22 12.56 -6.19 3.41
CA LEU A 22 13.83 -5.49 3.20
C LEU A 22 14.98 -6.47 2.92
N VAL A 23 15.06 -7.57 3.68
CA VAL A 23 16.06 -8.62 3.47
C VAL A 23 15.87 -9.26 2.09
N LEU A 24 14.65 -9.60 1.69
CA LEU A 24 14.36 -10.15 0.37
C LEU A 24 14.71 -9.17 -0.76
N PHE A 25 14.42 -7.87 -0.59
CA PHE A 25 14.77 -6.85 -1.57
C PHE A 25 16.29 -6.67 -1.72
N LEU A 26 17.03 -6.69 -0.59
CA LEU A 26 18.49 -6.51 -0.59
C LEU A 26 19.28 -7.79 -0.94
N SER A 27 18.63 -8.96 -0.93
CA SER A 27 19.27 -10.25 -1.24
C SER A 27 18.63 -10.95 -2.46
N PRO A 28 19.06 -10.59 -3.69
CA PRO A 28 18.54 -11.21 -4.92
C PRO A 28 18.69 -12.75 -4.96
N GLY A 29 19.68 -13.31 -4.27
CA GLY A 29 19.92 -14.76 -4.20
C GLY A 29 18.88 -15.54 -3.37
N LEU A 30 18.45 -14.97 -2.25
CA LEU A 30 17.43 -15.55 -1.34
C LEU A 30 16.04 -15.45 -1.96
N PHE A 31 15.75 -14.32 -2.60
CA PHE A 31 14.54 -14.15 -3.40
C PHE A 31 14.44 -15.21 -4.50
N ARG A 32 15.55 -15.50 -5.20
CA ARG A 32 15.61 -16.54 -6.24
C ARG A 32 15.36 -17.96 -5.69
N GLN A 33 15.87 -18.30 -4.51
CA GLN A 33 15.59 -19.61 -3.88
C GLN A 33 14.13 -19.73 -3.41
N LEU A 34 13.56 -18.67 -2.82
CA LEU A 34 12.16 -18.63 -2.40
C LEU A 34 11.20 -18.72 -3.61
N LEU A 35 11.54 -18.06 -4.73
CA LEU A 35 10.81 -18.14 -6.00
C LEU A 35 10.77 -19.55 -6.58
N LEU A 36 11.86 -20.32 -6.42
CA LEU A 36 11.98 -21.67 -6.98
C LEU A 36 11.22 -22.72 -6.15
N LEU A 37 10.92 -22.44 -4.88
CA LEU A 37 10.13 -23.32 -4.01
C LEU A 37 8.64 -23.28 -4.33
N VAL A 38 8.13 -22.16 -4.87
CA VAL A 38 6.71 -21.96 -5.15
C VAL A 38 6.46 -22.04 -6.66
N PRO A 39 5.76 -23.06 -7.17
CA PRO A 39 5.58 -23.26 -8.61
C PRO A 39 4.83 -22.11 -9.30
N PHE A 40 3.97 -21.38 -8.57
CA PHE A 40 3.30 -20.16 -9.05
C PHE A 40 4.26 -18.99 -9.33
N LEU A 41 5.37 -18.92 -8.59
CA LEU A 41 6.36 -17.84 -8.71
C LEU A 41 7.47 -18.16 -9.72
N ARG A 42 7.63 -19.41 -10.19
CA ARG A 42 8.59 -19.76 -11.26
C ARG A 42 8.33 -18.99 -12.57
N LYS A 43 7.08 -18.56 -12.81
CA LYS A 43 6.71 -17.65 -13.92
C LYS A 43 7.36 -16.27 -13.84
N LEU A 44 7.77 -15.81 -12.66
CA LEU A 44 8.53 -14.58 -12.46
C LEU A 44 10.04 -14.76 -12.69
N GLY A 45 10.51 -16.00 -12.90
CA GLY A 45 11.91 -16.31 -13.22
C GLY A 45 12.39 -15.64 -14.52
N GLU A 46 11.50 -15.44 -15.50
CA GLU A 46 11.80 -14.68 -16.72
C GLU A 46 12.00 -13.18 -16.43
N ALA A 47 11.28 -12.62 -15.45
CA ALA A 47 11.46 -11.23 -15.01
C ALA A 47 12.80 -11.00 -14.28
N SER A 48 13.39 -12.04 -13.68
CA SER A 48 14.70 -11.95 -13.01
C SER A 48 15.86 -11.62 -13.96
N GLY A 49 15.76 -11.99 -15.25
CA GLY A 49 16.73 -11.62 -16.29
C GLY A 49 16.62 -10.17 -16.76
N ILE A 50 15.52 -9.49 -16.45
CA ILE A 50 15.33 -8.05 -16.71
C ILE A 50 15.88 -7.25 -15.52
N LEU A 51 15.70 -7.73 -14.30
CA LEU A 51 16.18 -7.06 -13.08
C LEU A 51 17.71 -6.91 -13.06
N SER A 52 18.45 -7.86 -13.64
CA SER A 52 19.92 -7.80 -13.80
C SER A 52 20.41 -6.77 -14.81
N ARG A 53 19.51 -6.18 -15.62
CA ARG A 53 19.84 -5.09 -16.57
C ARG A 53 19.76 -3.70 -15.94
N TYR A 54 19.14 -3.57 -14.78
CA TYR A 54 19.02 -2.29 -14.08
C TYR A 54 20.29 -2.00 -13.28
N ALA A 55 20.86 -0.82 -13.47
CA ALA A 55 22.01 -0.39 -12.69
C ALA A 55 21.60 -0.18 -11.21
N ARG A 56 22.53 -0.43 -10.27
CA ARG A 56 22.25 -0.29 -8.82
C ARG A 56 21.67 1.08 -8.44
N HIS A 57 22.04 2.13 -9.16
CA HIS A 57 21.52 3.48 -8.92
C HIS A 57 20.00 3.57 -9.20
N GLU A 58 19.50 2.90 -10.24
CA GLU A 58 18.07 2.89 -10.59
C GLU A 58 17.26 2.19 -9.50
N LEU A 59 17.77 1.07 -8.97
CA LEU A 59 17.12 0.36 -7.86
C LEU A 59 17.01 1.25 -6.61
N VAL A 60 18.06 2.01 -6.28
CA VAL A 60 18.06 2.92 -5.12
C VAL A 60 17.07 4.06 -5.34
N VAL A 61 17.03 4.66 -6.54
CA VAL A 61 16.07 5.73 -6.86
C VAL A 61 14.64 5.21 -6.73
N VAL A 62 14.33 4.05 -7.31
CA VAL A 62 12.99 3.44 -7.21
C VAL A 62 12.63 3.12 -5.77
N LEU A 63 13.58 2.63 -4.96
CA LEU A 63 13.37 2.36 -3.54
C LEU A 63 13.04 3.65 -2.78
N LEU A 64 13.81 4.73 -2.99
CA LEU A 64 13.59 6.01 -2.33
C LEU A 64 12.25 6.64 -2.74
N LEU A 65 11.90 6.59 -4.03
CA LEU A 65 10.59 7.06 -4.52
C LEU A 65 9.44 6.23 -3.93
N SER A 66 9.63 4.91 -3.82
CA SER A 66 8.64 4.02 -3.21
C SER A 66 8.46 4.30 -1.72
N LEU A 67 9.54 4.55 -1.00
CA LEU A 67 9.53 4.93 0.41
C LEU A 67 8.80 6.27 0.60
N LEU A 68 9.14 7.28 -0.20
CA LEU A 68 8.48 8.58 -0.16
C LEU A 68 6.99 8.47 -0.42
N ARG A 69 6.58 7.73 -1.45
CA ARG A 69 5.18 7.45 -1.75
C ARG A 69 4.47 6.82 -0.56
N TYR A 70 5.11 5.83 0.08
CA TYR A 70 4.57 5.17 1.27
C TYR A 70 4.38 6.15 2.42
N VAL A 71 5.39 6.98 2.72
CA VAL A 71 5.31 8.00 3.78
C VAL A 71 4.16 8.98 3.51
N VAL A 72 4.05 9.49 2.27
CA VAL A 72 2.97 10.41 1.89
C VAL A 72 1.61 9.76 2.10
N PHE A 73 1.41 8.52 1.66
CA PHE A 73 0.13 7.82 1.82
C PHE A 73 -0.20 7.55 3.28
N THR A 74 0.79 7.15 4.08
CA THR A 74 0.61 6.95 5.53
C THR A 74 0.21 8.25 6.21
N VAL A 75 0.91 9.35 5.93
CA VAL A 75 0.58 10.66 6.51
C VAL A 75 -0.81 11.11 6.09
N GLN A 76 -1.17 11.01 4.81
CA GLN A 76 -2.53 11.33 4.35
C GLN A 76 -3.59 10.53 5.09
N PHE A 77 -3.40 9.23 5.26
CA PHE A 77 -4.41 8.39 5.91
C PHE A 77 -4.52 8.67 7.41
N VAL A 78 -3.41 8.87 8.11
CA VAL A 78 -3.42 9.27 9.52
C VAL A 78 -4.08 10.63 9.70
N LEU A 79 -3.78 11.62 8.85
CA LEU A 79 -4.44 12.92 8.89
C LEU A 79 -5.96 12.81 8.69
N MET A 80 -6.41 11.96 7.76
CA MET A 80 -7.84 11.73 7.56
C MET A 80 -8.49 11.01 8.75
N LEU A 81 -7.81 10.05 9.39
CA LEU A 81 -8.30 9.39 10.60
C LEU A 81 -8.48 10.40 11.76
N LEU A 82 -7.58 11.38 11.88
CA LEU A 82 -7.74 12.47 12.85
C LEU A 82 -8.87 13.43 12.44
N ALA A 83 -8.95 13.79 11.17
CA ALA A 83 -9.95 14.73 10.65
C ALA A 83 -11.39 14.20 10.79
N PHE A 84 -11.60 12.89 10.64
CA PHE A 84 -12.90 12.25 10.80
C PHE A 84 -13.15 11.70 12.20
N ASP A 85 -12.35 12.10 13.19
CA ASP A 85 -12.45 11.71 14.60
C ASP A 85 -12.62 10.18 14.77
N ALA A 86 -11.71 9.42 14.17
CA ALA A 86 -11.76 7.95 14.23
C ALA A 86 -11.48 7.38 15.63
N GLY A 87 -11.28 8.20 16.67
CA GLY A 87 -11.08 7.75 18.06
C GLY A 87 -9.75 7.06 18.34
N LEU A 88 -8.77 7.17 17.44
CA LEU A 88 -7.49 6.46 17.51
C LEU A 88 -6.37 7.36 18.04
N ARG A 89 -5.45 6.78 18.82
CA ARG A 89 -4.21 7.46 19.21
C ARG A 89 -3.27 7.51 18.00
N LEU A 90 -2.55 8.63 17.86
CA LEU A 90 -1.64 8.86 16.75
C LEU A 90 -0.59 7.74 16.58
N GLY A 91 -0.02 7.26 17.69
CA GLY A 91 0.98 6.19 17.66
C GLY A 91 0.42 4.87 17.10
N ASP A 92 -0.78 4.48 17.54
CA ASP A 92 -1.44 3.25 17.09
C ASP A 92 -1.78 3.35 15.59
N ALA A 93 -2.25 4.50 15.13
CA ALA A 93 -2.55 4.74 13.71
C ALA A 93 -1.28 4.69 12.84
N LEU A 94 -0.17 5.32 13.27
CA LEU A 94 1.10 5.31 12.53
C LEU A 94 1.69 3.91 12.35
N LEU A 95 1.44 3.00 13.29
CA LEU A 95 1.94 1.62 13.26
C LEU A 95 0.99 0.68 12.50
N ALA A 96 -0.31 0.92 12.58
CA ALA A 96 -1.34 0.11 11.92
C ALA A 96 -1.48 0.40 10.42
N VAL A 97 -1.34 1.65 9.99
CA VAL A 97 -1.52 2.04 8.58
C VAL A 97 -0.56 1.31 7.61
N PRO A 98 0.75 1.19 7.90
CA PRO A 98 1.66 0.40 7.07
C PRO A 98 1.23 -1.07 6.92
N LEU A 99 0.73 -1.68 8.00
CA LEU A 99 0.21 -3.06 7.99
C LEU A 99 -1.03 -3.16 7.10
N ILE A 100 -1.94 -2.19 7.17
CA ILE A 100 -3.12 -2.14 6.30
C ILE A 100 -2.69 -2.10 4.84
N TYR A 101 -1.75 -1.21 4.47
CA TYR A 101 -1.28 -1.14 3.09
C TYR A 101 -0.62 -2.43 2.63
N LEU A 102 0.23 -3.03 3.47
CA LEU A 102 0.82 -4.34 3.20
C LEU A 102 -0.26 -5.40 2.91
N VAL A 103 -1.26 -5.55 3.78
CA VAL A 103 -2.35 -6.53 3.60
C VAL A 103 -3.15 -6.23 2.32
N THR A 104 -3.49 -4.96 2.07
CA THR A 104 -4.24 -4.59 0.86
C THR A 104 -3.48 -4.88 -0.44
N THR A 105 -2.14 -4.84 -0.41
CA THR A 105 -1.32 -5.14 -1.61
C THR A 105 -1.28 -6.63 -1.97
N LEU A 106 -1.56 -7.51 -1.01
CA LEU A 106 -1.63 -8.96 -1.25
C LEU A 106 -2.93 -9.38 -1.93
N VAL A 107 -3.97 -8.54 -1.87
CA VAL A 107 -5.27 -8.85 -2.46
C VAL A 107 -5.27 -8.41 -3.92
N PRO A 108 -5.40 -9.33 -4.89
CA PRO A 108 -5.60 -8.94 -6.28
C PRO A 108 -6.97 -8.27 -6.41
N THR A 109 -6.97 -6.98 -6.73
CA THR A 109 -8.19 -6.16 -6.78
C THR A 109 -8.43 -5.59 -8.17
N VAL A 110 -9.70 -5.32 -8.46
CA VAL A 110 -10.18 -4.55 -9.61
C VAL A 110 -10.66 -3.21 -9.07
N MET A 111 -10.67 -2.15 -9.88
CA MET A 111 -10.85 -0.76 -9.42
C MET A 111 -11.97 -0.53 -8.39
N LEU A 112 -13.17 -1.11 -8.58
CA LEU A 112 -14.29 -0.98 -7.65
C LEU A 112 -14.12 -1.82 -6.37
N THR A 113 -13.51 -3.01 -6.47
CA THR A 113 -13.27 -3.87 -5.30
C THR A 113 -12.14 -3.35 -4.44
N GLU A 114 -11.25 -2.52 -5.00
CA GLU A 114 -10.16 -1.89 -4.26
C GLU A 114 -10.65 -1.03 -3.09
N LEU A 115 -11.72 -0.25 -3.28
CA LEU A 115 -12.32 0.56 -2.21
C LEU A 115 -12.88 -0.33 -1.08
N GLY A 116 -13.65 -1.37 -1.44
CA GLY A 116 -14.23 -2.30 -0.48
C GLY A 116 -13.16 -3.05 0.31
N VAL A 117 -12.11 -3.52 -0.35
CA VAL A 117 -10.98 -4.20 0.29
C VAL A 117 -10.24 -3.25 1.24
N ARG A 118 -9.88 -2.04 0.79
CA ARG A 118 -9.20 -1.05 1.64
C ARG A 118 -10.04 -0.68 2.86
N GLY A 119 -11.34 -0.43 2.68
CA GLY A 119 -12.26 -0.14 3.77
C GLY A 119 -12.36 -1.30 4.76
N SER A 120 -12.51 -2.53 4.26
CA SER A 120 -12.67 -3.73 5.10
C SER A 120 -11.41 -4.06 5.89
N VAL A 121 -10.23 -4.01 5.26
CA VAL A 121 -8.95 -4.23 5.94
C VAL A 121 -8.68 -3.14 6.97
N SER A 122 -8.95 -1.88 6.63
CA SER A 122 -8.78 -0.76 7.57
C SER A 122 -9.70 -0.90 8.77
N LEU A 123 -10.97 -1.26 8.55
CA LEU A 123 -11.93 -1.47 9.62
C LEU A 123 -11.56 -2.67 10.50
N ALA A 124 -11.07 -3.75 9.91
CA ALA A 124 -10.62 -4.93 10.67
C ALA A 124 -9.43 -4.61 11.59
N VAL A 125 -8.44 -3.88 11.09
CA VAL A 125 -7.23 -3.55 11.87
C VAL A 125 -7.49 -2.42 12.86
N LEU A 126 -8.07 -1.30 12.41
CA LEU A 126 -8.26 -0.10 13.24
C LEU A 126 -9.47 -0.23 14.18
N GLY A 127 -10.51 -0.95 13.78
CA GLY A 127 -11.65 -1.25 14.64
C GLY A 127 -11.24 -2.13 15.84
N ALA A 128 -10.31 -3.07 15.63
CA ALA A 128 -9.73 -3.86 16.73
C ALA A 128 -8.93 -3.01 17.74
N LEU A 129 -8.48 -1.81 17.33
CA LEU A 129 -7.81 -0.83 18.18
C LEU A 129 -8.78 0.16 18.85
N GLY A 130 -10.09 -0.07 18.73
CA GLY A 130 -11.13 0.79 19.30
C GLY A 130 -11.50 1.97 18.40
N GLY A 131 -11.08 1.96 17.14
CA GLY A 131 -11.42 3.02 16.20
C GLY A 131 -12.88 3.00 15.77
N VAL A 132 -13.45 4.19 15.55
CA VAL A 132 -14.84 4.38 15.13
C VAL A 132 -14.99 4.05 13.65
N ALA A 133 -15.88 3.10 13.33
CA ALA A 133 -16.04 2.55 11.99
C ALA A 133 -16.32 3.61 10.92
N SER A 134 -17.20 4.58 11.20
CA SER A 134 -17.52 5.66 10.26
C SER A 134 -16.29 6.51 9.93
N GLY A 135 -15.52 6.92 10.93
CA GLY A 135 -14.29 7.70 10.74
C GLY A 135 -13.24 6.94 9.93
N ILE A 136 -13.06 5.64 10.21
CA ILE A 136 -12.14 4.78 9.46
C ILE A 136 -12.54 4.66 7.98
N LEU A 137 -13.81 4.39 7.71
CA LEU A 137 -14.30 4.19 6.35
C LEU A 137 -14.27 5.49 5.54
N LEU A 138 -14.64 6.62 6.14
CA LEU A 138 -14.52 7.95 5.51
C LEU A 138 -13.07 8.28 5.20
N ALA A 139 -12.15 8.02 6.14
CA ALA A 139 -10.72 8.23 5.93
C ALA A 139 -10.20 7.39 4.75
N ALA A 140 -10.53 6.10 4.71
CA ALA A 140 -10.11 5.20 3.64
C ALA A 140 -10.66 5.63 2.28
N PHE A 141 -11.94 6.03 2.23
CA PHE A 141 -12.59 6.52 1.02
C PHE A 141 -11.95 7.82 0.50
N THR A 142 -11.72 8.81 1.37
CA THR A 142 -11.12 10.09 0.97
C THR A 142 -9.71 9.92 0.43
N VAL A 143 -8.89 9.10 1.09
CA VAL A 143 -7.52 8.81 0.59
C VAL A 143 -7.57 8.11 -0.77
N TRP A 144 -8.46 7.14 -0.95
CA TRP A 144 -8.66 6.45 -2.23
C TRP A 144 -9.13 7.41 -3.33
N LEU A 145 -10.06 8.32 -3.01
CA LEU A 145 -10.54 9.34 -3.94
C LEU A 145 -9.39 10.25 -4.41
N VAL A 146 -8.58 10.75 -3.48
CA VAL A 146 -7.47 11.65 -3.79
C VAL A 146 -6.37 10.94 -4.59
N ASN A 147 -6.01 9.72 -4.21
CA ASN A 147 -4.85 9.03 -4.78
C ASN A 147 -5.15 8.25 -6.06
N LEU A 148 -6.40 7.81 -6.28
CA LEU A 148 -6.77 7.02 -7.45
C LEU A 148 -7.79 7.72 -8.35
N VAL A 149 -8.90 8.20 -7.79
CA VAL A 149 -10.02 8.72 -8.61
C VAL A 149 -9.65 10.05 -9.26
N LEU A 150 -9.09 11.00 -8.52
CA LEU A 150 -8.71 12.30 -9.08
C LEU A 150 -7.72 12.16 -10.25
N PRO A 151 -6.60 11.40 -10.13
CA PRO A 151 -5.71 11.18 -11.27
C PRO A 151 -6.38 10.43 -12.44
N ALA A 152 -7.24 9.46 -12.17
CA ALA A 152 -7.93 8.70 -13.21
C ALA A 152 -8.90 9.58 -14.03
N VAL A 153 -9.64 10.47 -13.36
CA VAL A 153 -10.53 11.43 -14.03
C VAL A 153 -9.71 12.42 -14.87
N ALA A 154 -8.64 13.00 -14.29
CA ALA A 154 -7.77 13.91 -15.03
C ALA A 154 -7.16 13.25 -16.26
N GLY A 155 -6.63 12.02 -16.13
CA GLY A 155 -6.09 11.24 -17.24
C GLY A 155 -7.15 10.92 -18.31
N SER A 156 -8.38 10.63 -17.91
CA SER A 156 -9.48 10.35 -18.84
C SER A 156 -9.86 11.57 -19.69
N VAL A 157 -9.88 12.77 -19.09
CA VAL A 157 -10.12 14.03 -19.82
C VAL A 157 -9.01 14.27 -20.84
N VAL A 158 -7.74 14.12 -20.45
CA VAL A 158 -6.59 14.27 -21.36
C VAL A 158 -6.70 13.30 -22.53
N LEU A 159 -7.01 12.02 -22.28
CA LEU A 159 -7.16 11.02 -23.33
C LEU A 159 -8.30 11.32 -24.31
N LEU A 160 -9.44 11.80 -23.82
CA LEU A 160 -10.56 12.20 -24.68
C LEU A 160 -10.17 13.36 -25.59
N VAL A 161 -9.50 14.38 -25.04
CA VAL A 161 -9.02 15.55 -25.81
C VAL A 161 -8.01 15.11 -26.89
N VAL A 162 -7.04 14.28 -26.53
CA VAL A 162 -6.04 13.76 -27.48
C VAL A 162 -6.72 12.94 -28.58
N ARG A 163 -7.64 12.04 -28.24
CA ARG A 163 -8.34 11.18 -29.20
C ARG A 163 -9.19 11.98 -30.20
N ILE A 164 -9.84 13.05 -29.76
CA ILE A 164 -10.61 13.95 -30.64
C ILE A 164 -9.68 14.66 -31.63
N ARG A 165 -8.48 15.06 -31.20
CA ARG A 165 -7.51 15.73 -32.06
C ARG A 165 -6.93 14.79 -33.13
N THR A 166 -6.59 13.55 -32.77
CA THR A 166 -6.07 12.55 -33.71
C THR A 166 -7.12 12.09 -34.73
N ARG A 167 -8.41 12.08 -34.39
CA ARG A 167 -9.48 11.77 -35.37
C ARG A 167 -9.78 12.90 -36.36
N ARG A 168 -9.30 14.11 -36.11
CA ARG A 168 -9.49 15.29 -36.96
C ARG A 168 -8.28 15.62 -37.84
N ALA A 169 -7.14 14.96 -37.61
CA ALA A 169 -5.93 15.05 -38.43
C ALA A 169 -5.91 13.88 -39.43
#